data_AF-A0A250FW24-F1
#
_entry.id   AF-A0A250FW24-F1
#
_cell.length_a   1.000
_cell.length_b   1.000
_cell.length_c   1.000
_cell.angle_alpha   90.00
_cell.angle_beta   90.00
_cell.angle_gamma   90.00
#
_symmetry.space_group_name_H-M   'P 1'
#
loop_
_entity.id
_entity.type
_entity.pdbx_description
1 polymer ?
#
loop_
_entity_poly.entity_id
_entity_poly.type
_entity_poly.pdbx_seq_one_letter_code
_entity_poly.pdbx_strand_id
1 'polypeptide(L)'
;MKILITLIFCVCVNFMQAQINPSSLFLVIQNGDKMIKKESRKIRIDSNPNEFYTEEIKYFKNHQEIRFSYPNGTFSDFYEAHYANETLNWQVTFRHSHIDDEKSANNYILLLPKSMFKSYTRKGNVHNFKDLERKWDVINIADFSVKMRTNHSEYVYRHLFNGKFSETIRYNIFIVFSSDLEKDYIPCYEVDVLISTIEEE
;
A
#
# COMPACT_ATOMS: atom_id res chain seq x y z
N MET A 1 44.11 8.79 5.11
CA MET A 1 42.90 9.64 4.91
C MET A 1 41.97 9.11 3.82
N LYS A 2 42.44 8.76 2.61
CA LYS A 2 41.58 8.19 1.54
C LYS A 2 40.87 6.88 1.96
N ILE A 3 41.58 5.92 2.55
CA ILE A 3 41.01 4.63 2.98
C ILE A 3 39.93 4.81 4.06
N LEU A 4 40.14 5.73 5.01
CA LEU A 4 39.19 6.00 6.10
C LEU A 4 37.89 6.61 5.57
N ILE A 5 37.98 7.53 4.60
CA ILE A 5 36.82 8.15 3.95
C ILE A 5 36.06 7.12 3.10
N THR A 6 36.76 6.23 2.39
CA THR A 6 36.13 5.15 1.61
C THR A 6 35.40 4.14 2.51
N LEU A 7 35.98 3.79 3.67
CA LEU A 7 35.34 2.91 4.65
C LEU A 7 34.08 3.55 5.25
N ILE A 8 34.12 4.84 5.60
CA ILE A 8 32.95 5.57 6.11
C ILE A 8 31.85 5.61 5.03
N PHE A 9 32.20 5.87 3.77
CA PHE A 9 31.21 5.84 2.67
C PHE A 9 30.63 4.44 2.43
N CYS A 10 31.43 3.37 2.42
CA CYS A 10 30.93 2.01 2.28
C CYS A 10 30.02 1.60 3.46
N VAL A 11 30.35 2.01 4.67
CA VAL A 11 29.53 1.78 5.86
C VAL A 11 28.21 2.57 5.75
N CYS A 12 28.24 3.86 5.41
CA CYS A 12 27.02 4.67 5.25
C CYS A 12 26.12 4.20 4.09
N VAL A 13 26.69 3.73 2.97
CA VAL A 13 25.92 3.18 1.84
C VAL A 13 25.29 1.83 2.22
N ASN A 14 26.00 0.99 2.97
CA ASN A 14 25.45 -0.26 3.51
C ASN A 14 24.37 0.01 4.59
N PHE A 15 24.53 1.04 5.42
CA PHE A 15 23.51 1.47 6.39
C PHE A 15 22.27 2.06 5.72
N MET A 16 22.41 2.78 4.60
CA MET A 16 21.25 3.22 3.80
C MET A 16 20.55 2.03 3.11
N GLN A 17 21.28 0.97 2.75
CA GLN A 17 20.68 -0.29 2.28
C GLN A 17 19.97 -1.09 3.37
N ALA A 18 20.21 -0.79 4.65
CA ALA A 18 19.76 -1.62 5.77
C ALA A 18 18.34 -1.32 6.29
N GLN A 19 17.53 -0.50 5.62
CA GLN A 19 16.23 -0.07 6.18
C GLN A 19 14.97 -0.66 5.53
N ILE A 20 15.08 -1.39 4.42
CA ILE A 20 13.90 -1.95 3.73
C ILE A 20 14.12 -3.43 3.48
N ASN A 21 13.08 -4.24 3.73
CA ASN A 21 13.16 -5.67 3.58
C ASN A 21 13.56 -6.03 2.12
N PRO A 22 14.57 -6.88 1.88
CA PRO A 22 14.93 -7.31 0.53
C PRO A 22 13.79 -8.07 -0.18
N SER A 23 12.80 -8.58 0.56
CA SER A 23 11.61 -9.24 0.04
C SER A 23 10.45 -8.29 -0.27
N SER A 24 10.66 -6.97 -0.16
CA SER A 24 9.60 -5.98 -0.40
C SER A 24 9.02 -6.09 -1.80
N LEU A 25 7.70 -6.00 -1.93
CA LEU A 25 6.96 -6.03 -3.19
C LEU A 25 6.51 -4.62 -3.55
N PHE A 26 6.75 -4.21 -4.79
CA PHE A 26 6.25 -2.93 -5.32
C PHE A 26 5.27 -3.18 -6.45
N LEU A 27 4.02 -2.82 -6.21
CA LEU A 27 2.91 -2.90 -7.14
C LEU A 27 2.78 -1.56 -7.87
N VAL A 28 3.22 -1.53 -9.13
CA VAL A 28 3.11 -0.36 -9.98
C VAL A 28 1.70 -0.26 -10.55
N ILE A 29 0.99 0.80 -10.16
CA ILE A 29 -0.34 1.14 -10.65
C ILE A 29 -0.22 2.19 -11.74
N GLN A 30 -0.83 1.89 -12.90
CA GLN A 30 -1.00 2.91 -13.93
C GLN A 30 -2.04 3.93 -13.49
N ASN A 31 -1.61 5.18 -13.36
CA ASN A 31 -2.44 6.31 -12.90
C ASN A 31 -2.46 7.48 -13.87
N GLY A 32 -1.99 7.27 -15.11
CA GLY A 32 -2.22 8.18 -16.23
C GLY A 32 -3.59 8.00 -16.90
N ASP A 33 -4.39 7.03 -16.45
CA ASP A 33 -5.72 6.76 -16.98
C ASP A 33 -6.71 7.85 -16.54
N LYS A 34 -7.62 8.24 -17.45
CA LYS A 34 -8.71 9.16 -17.11
C LYS A 34 -9.59 8.54 -16.04
N MET A 35 -9.98 9.36 -15.04
CA MET A 35 -11.01 9.02 -14.08
C MET A 35 -12.27 8.53 -14.82
N ILE A 36 -12.73 7.33 -14.47
CA ILE A 36 -13.87 6.65 -15.11
C ILE A 36 -15.18 7.21 -14.55
N LYS A 37 -15.23 7.37 -13.23
CA LYS A 37 -16.44 7.76 -12.50
C LYS A 37 -16.04 8.44 -11.19
N LYS A 38 -16.88 9.37 -10.73
CA LYS A 38 -16.83 9.92 -9.38
C LYS A 38 -18.19 9.72 -8.72
N GLU A 39 -18.18 9.27 -7.48
CA GLU A 39 -19.36 9.20 -6.61
C GLU A 39 -19.13 10.02 -5.35
N SER A 40 -20.22 10.53 -4.78
CA SER A 40 -20.20 11.17 -3.47
C SER A 40 -21.49 10.85 -2.73
N ARG A 41 -21.39 10.48 -1.45
CA ARG A 41 -22.53 10.21 -0.59
C ARG A 41 -22.27 10.66 0.84
N LYS A 42 -23.34 10.98 1.56
CA LYS A 42 -23.29 11.23 3.00
C LYS A 42 -23.55 9.93 3.75
N ILE A 43 -22.68 9.60 4.69
CA ILE A 43 -22.78 8.40 5.51
C ILE A 43 -22.93 8.84 6.97
N ARG A 44 -23.93 8.27 7.65
CA ARG A 44 -24.18 8.55 9.06
C ARG A 44 -23.09 7.91 9.91
N ILE A 45 -22.58 8.63 10.91
CA ILE A 45 -21.58 8.12 11.85
C ILE A 45 -22.28 7.24 12.89
N ASP A 46 -21.87 5.98 13.02
CA ASP A 46 -22.52 5.05 13.96
C ASP A 46 -22.37 5.48 15.43
N SER A 47 -21.25 6.11 15.79
CA SER A 47 -21.01 6.61 17.14
C SER A 47 -21.75 7.91 17.47
N ASN A 48 -22.22 8.65 16.46
CA ASN A 48 -23.03 9.85 16.64
C ASN A 48 -24.07 9.97 15.51
N PRO A 49 -25.32 9.53 15.72
CA PRO A 49 -26.33 9.46 14.67
C PRO A 49 -26.77 10.82 14.12
N ASN A 50 -26.38 11.93 14.76
CA ASN A 50 -26.64 13.29 14.30
C ASN A 50 -25.53 13.83 13.38
N GLU A 51 -24.41 13.10 13.27
CA GLU A 51 -23.28 13.49 12.44
C GLU A 51 -23.17 12.58 11.21
N PHE A 52 -22.69 13.19 10.13
CA PHE A 52 -22.48 12.54 8.85
C PHE A 52 -21.09 12.89 8.36
N TYR A 53 -20.35 11.91 7.84
CA TYR A 53 -19.19 12.19 7.01
C TYR A 53 -19.58 12.13 5.54
N THR A 54 -18.83 12.83 4.71
CA THR A 54 -18.95 12.70 3.25
C THR A 54 -17.91 11.70 2.77
N GLU A 55 -18.36 10.69 2.04
CA GLU A 55 -17.51 9.80 1.27
C GLU A 55 -17.49 10.28 -0.18
N GLU A 56 -16.29 10.46 -0.72
CA GLU A 56 -16.06 10.65 -2.15
C GLU A 56 -15.20 9.51 -2.68
N ILE A 57 -15.66 8.86 -3.76
CA ILE A 57 -14.91 7.79 -4.43
C ILE A 57 -14.62 8.22 -5.87
N LYS A 58 -13.35 8.15 -6.27
CA LYS A 58 -12.93 8.27 -7.67
C LYS A 58 -12.47 6.92 -8.17
N TYR A 59 -13.10 6.47 -9.25
CA TYR A 59 -12.79 5.20 -9.88
C TYR A 59 -11.84 5.41 -11.05
N PHE A 60 -10.74 4.67 -11.04
CA PHE A 60 -9.82 4.54 -12.15
C PHE A 60 -9.80 3.07 -12.60
N LYS A 61 -9.09 2.81 -13.69
CA LYS A 61 -9.07 1.48 -14.29
C LYS A 61 -8.55 0.38 -13.37
N ASN A 62 -7.48 0.66 -12.62
CA ASN A 62 -6.76 -0.33 -11.82
C ASN A 62 -6.69 0.05 -10.33
N HIS A 63 -7.36 1.14 -9.92
CA HIS A 63 -7.38 1.59 -8.54
C HIS A 63 -8.57 2.52 -8.28
N GLN A 64 -8.83 2.79 -7.01
CA GLN A 64 -9.74 3.84 -6.57
C GLN A 64 -9.09 4.71 -5.50
N GLU A 65 -9.49 5.97 -5.50
CA GLU A 65 -9.18 6.93 -4.44
C GLU A 65 -10.46 7.18 -3.65
N ILE A 66 -10.40 7.01 -2.33
CA ILE A 66 -11.53 7.25 -1.43
C ILE A 66 -11.14 8.35 -0.45
N ARG A 67 -11.99 9.35 -0.28
CA ARG A 67 -11.84 10.37 0.77
C ARG A 67 -13.05 10.38 1.68
N PHE A 68 -12.81 10.23 2.98
CA PHE A 68 -13.80 10.51 4.01
C PHE A 68 -13.52 11.90 4.58
N SER A 69 -14.50 12.79 4.53
CA SER A 69 -14.43 14.14 5.09
C SER A 69 -15.39 14.26 6.27
N TYR A 70 -14.86 14.54 7.46
CA TYR A 70 -15.61 14.55 8.71
C TYR A 70 -16.05 15.97 9.09
N PRO A 71 -17.13 16.13 9.89
CA PRO A 71 -17.63 17.47 10.29
C PRO A 71 -16.65 18.33 11.07
N ASN A 72 -15.74 17.70 11.82
CA ASN A 72 -14.67 18.37 12.58
C ASN A 72 -13.53 18.92 11.69
N GLY A 73 -13.61 18.73 10.37
CA GLY A 73 -12.61 19.18 9.40
C GLY A 73 -11.50 18.18 9.11
N THR A 74 -11.40 17.07 9.85
CA THR A 74 -10.41 16.01 9.57
C THR A 74 -10.84 15.18 8.37
N PHE A 75 -9.88 14.48 7.76
CA PHE A 75 -10.14 13.58 6.64
C PHE A 75 -9.35 12.28 6.74
N SER A 76 -9.81 11.30 5.98
CA SER A 76 -9.08 10.06 5.72
C SER A 76 -9.06 9.81 4.23
N ASP A 77 -7.87 9.58 3.67
CA ASP A 77 -7.65 9.21 2.28
C ASP A 77 -7.24 7.74 2.18
N PHE A 78 -7.81 7.04 1.21
CA PHE A 78 -7.47 5.65 0.91
C PHE A 78 -7.13 5.52 -0.56
N TYR A 79 -6.08 4.75 -0.84
CA TYR A 79 -5.72 4.33 -2.18
C TYR A 79 -5.80 2.82 -2.25
N GLU A 80 -6.67 2.31 -3.12
CA GLU A 80 -6.96 0.89 -3.20
C GLU A 80 -6.72 0.34 -4.60
N ALA A 81 -5.93 -0.72 -4.68
CA ALA A 81 -5.88 -1.59 -5.85
C ALA A 81 -6.64 -2.88 -5.53
N HIS A 82 -7.60 -3.23 -6.38
CA HIS A 82 -8.48 -4.35 -6.16
C HIS A 82 -8.39 -5.35 -7.31
N TYR A 83 -8.41 -6.63 -6.97
CA TYR A 83 -8.51 -7.73 -7.92
C TYR A 83 -9.55 -8.72 -7.41
N ALA A 84 -10.40 -9.21 -8.31
CA ALA A 84 -11.39 -10.24 -8.05
C ALA A 84 -11.28 -11.35 -9.10
N ASN A 85 -11.30 -12.59 -8.64
CA ASN A 85 -11.40 -13.79 -9.45
C ASN A 85 -12.75 -14.45 -9.19
N GLU A 86 -13.75 -14.04 -9.97
CA GLU A 86 -15.12 -14.58 -9.91
C GLU A 86 -15.16 -16.09 -10.18
N THR A 87 -14.26 -16.59 -11.03
CA THR A 87 -14.23 -18.01 -11.41
C THR A 87 -13.77 -18.90 -10.24
N LEU A 88 -12.82 -18.41 -9.45
CA LEU A 88 -12.25 -19.12 -8.30
C LEU A 88 -12.76 -18.59 -6.94
N ASN A 89 -13.79 -17.74 -6.96
CA ASN A 89 -14.45 -17.14 -5.80
C ASN A 89 -13.49 -16.52 -4.76
N TRP A 90 -12.61 -15.62 -5.20
CA TRP A 90 -11.76 -14.89 -4.26
C TRP A 90 -11.36 -13.51 -4.76
N GLN A 91 -11.02 -12.63 -3.82
CA GLN A 91 -10.57 -11.28 -4.11
C GLN A 91 -9.46 -10.84 -3.17
N VAL A 92 -8.71 -9.83 -3.61
CA VAL A 92 -7.72 -9.13 -2.79
C VAL A 92 -7.82 -7.63 -3.00
N THR A 93 -7.73 -6.88 -1.90
CA THR A 93 -7.58 -5.43 -1.89
C THR A 93 -6.28 -5.06 -1.21
N PHE A 94 -5.46 -4.28 -1.92
CA PHE A 94 -4.28 -3.62 -1.39
C PHE A 94 -4.66 -2.18 -1.05
N ARG A 95 -4.70 -1.84 0.23
CA ARG A 95 -5.18 -0.53 0.71
C ARG A 95 -4.06 0.23 1.41
N HIS A 96 -3.69 1.39 0.88
CA HIS A 96 -2.99 2.41 1.66
C HIS A 96 -4.03 3.30 2.35
N SER A 97 -3.78 3.67 3.61
CA SER A 97 -4.67 4.53 4.39
C SER A 97 -3.88 5.70 4.97
N HIS A 98 -4.29 6.93 4.68
CA HIS A 98 -3.80 8.15 5.29
C HIS A 98 -4.92 8.78 6.13
N ILE A 99 -4.69 8.99 7.42
CA ILE A 99 -5.67 9.57 8.34
C ILE A 99 -5.05 10.84 8.93
N ASP A 100 -5.75 11.96 8.80
CA ASP A 100 -5.33 13.31 9.20
C ASP A 100 -5.26 13.53 10.73
N ASP A 101 -5.11 12.46 11.50
CA ASP A 101 -4.76 12.50 12.93
C ASP A 101 -3.30 12.03 13.04
N GLU A 102 -2.43 12.90 13.58
CA GLU A 102 -0.98 12.71 13.72
C GLU A 102 -0.58 11.39 14.41
N LYS A 103 -1.53 10.67 15.01
CA LYS A 103 -1.34 9.40 15.72
C LYS A 103 -1.59 8.14 14.88
N SER A 104 -2.04 8.26 13.63
CA SER A 104 -2.34 7.07 12.82
C SER A 104 -1.08 6.38 12.29
N ALA A 105 -0.94 5.11 12.67
CA ALA A 105 0.15 4.21 12.28
C ALA A 105 0.27 3.95 10.76
N ASN A 106 -0.76 4.25 9.97
CA ASN A 106 -0.79 3.88 8.55
C ASN A 106 -0.36 5.00 7.58
N ASN A 107 0.05 6.16 8.10
CA ASN A 107 0.42 7.35 7.33
C ASN A 107 1.79 7.26 6.62
N TYR A 108 2.51 6.13 6.70
CA TYR A 108 3.90 6.05 6.24
C TYR A 108 4.01 5.86 4.73
N ILE A 109 4.55 6.88 4.06
CA ILE A 109 5.00 6.81 2.68
C ILE A 109 6.52 6.66 2.70
N LEU A 110 7.02 5.57 2.13
CA LEU A 110 8.45 5.37 1.96
C LEU A 110 8.92 6.16 0.73
N LEU A 111 9.78 7.15 0.94
CA LEU A 111 10.43 7.87 -0.15
C LEU A 111 11.69 7.13 -0.60
N LEU A 112 11.57 6.31 -1.64
CA LEU A 112 12.65 5.45 -2.10
C LEU A 112 13.51 6.14 -3.17
N PRO A 113 14.84 6.25 -2.99
CA PRO A 113 15.71 6.76 -4.04
C PRO A 113 15.56 5.96 -5.34
N LYS A 114 15.49 6.64 -6.48
CA LYS A 114 15.33 6.01 -7.81
C LYS A 114 16.36 4.92 -8.10
N SER A 115 17.60 5.09 -7.63
CA SER A 115 18.68 4.09 -7.74
C SER A 115 18.37 2.80 -6.97
N MET A 116 17.79 2.91 -5.78
CA MET A 116 17.38 1.78 -4.96
C MET A 116 16.13 1.11 -5.53
N PHE A 117 15.14 1.86 -6.00
CA PHE A 117 13.98 1.31 -6.70
C PHE A 117 14.41 0.47 -7.93
N LYS A 118 15.34 0.99 -8.75
CA LYS A 118 15.94 0.23 -9.87
C LYS A 118 16.62 -1.06 -9.43
N SER A 119 17.24 -1.08 -8.25
CA SER A 119 17.80 -2.31 -7.68
C SER A 119 16.71 -3.33 -7.36
N TYR A 120 15.57 -2.92 -6.79
CA TYR A 120 14.43 -3.81 -6.56
C TYR A 120 13.81 -4.30 -7.88
N THR A 121 13.74 -3.45 -8.91
CA THR A 121 13.30 -3.87 -10.25
C THR A 121 14.18 -5.00 -10.79
N ARG A 122 15.51 -4.86 -10.69
CA ARG A 122 16.47 -5.89 -11.16
C ARG A 122 16.38 -7.21 -10.39
N LYS A 123 15.97 -7.15 -9.12
CA LYS A 123 15.75 -8.34 -8.28
C LYS A 123 14.40 -9.01 -8.52
N GLY A 124 13.54 -8.42 -9.36
CA GLY A 124 12.22 -8.96 -9.68
C GLY A 124 11.17 -8.63 -8.62
N ASN A 125 11.37 -7.59 -7.81
CA ASN A 125 10.45 -7.19 -6.74
C ASN A 125 9.42 -6.14 -7.18
N VAL A 126 9.58 -5.56 -8.36
CA VAL A 126 8.71 -4.51 -8.91
C VAL A 126 7.87 -5.10 -10.03
N HIS A 127 6.56 -5.02 -9.91
CA HIS A 127 5.62 -5.58 -10.87
C HIS A 127 4.54 -4.58 -11.25
N ASN A 128 4.15 -4.56 -12.52
CA ASN A 128 2.90 -3.91 -12.91
C ASN A 128 1.73 -4.71 -12.33
N PHE A 129 0.80 -4.03 -11.66
CA PHE A 129 -0.36 -4.67 -11.03
C PHE A 129 -1.14 -5.53 -12.05
N LYS A 130 -1.38 -5.00 -13.24
CA LYS A 130 -2.12 -5.67 -14.31
C LYS A 130 -1.45 -6.95 -14.82
N ASP A 131 -0.13 -6.99 -14.78
CA ASP A 131 0.60 -8.20 -15.20
C ASP A 131 0.52 -9.30 -14.13
N LEU A 132 0.29 -8.94 -12.86
CA LEU A 132 0.03 -9.89 -11.79
C LEU A 132 -1.41 -10.41 -11.81
N GLU A 133 -2.41 -9.60 -12.19
CA GLU A 133 -3.80 -10.05 -12.34
C GLU A 133 -3.88 -11.31 -13.22
N ARG A 134 -3.19 -11.31 -14.37
CA ARG A 134 -3.13 -12.49 -15.26
C ARG A 134 -2.53 -13.73 -14.61
N LYS A 135 -1.61 -13.56 -13.65
CA LYS A 135 -1.03 -14.67 -12.88
C LYS A 135 -1.98 -15.11 -11.77
N TRP A 136 -2.80 -14.20 -11.27
CA TRP A 136 -3.78 -14.45 -10.22
C TRP A 136 -5.05 -15.13 -10.76
N ASP A 137 -5.34 -14.98 -12.05
CA ASP A 137 -6.50 -15.62 -12.72
C ASP A 137 -6.50 -17.15 -12.61
N VAL A 138 -5.32 -17.76 -12.47
CA VAL A 138 -5.14 -19.22 -12.49
C VAL A 138 -4.73 -19.82 -11.14
N ILE A 139 -4.74 -19.03 -10.06
CA ILE A 139 -4.40 -19.52 -8.71
C ILE A 139 -5.60 -19.36 -7.78
N ASN A 140 -5.73 -20.30 -6.84
CA ASN A 140 -6.74 -20.21 -5.79
C ASN A 140 -6.29 -19.30 -4.63
N ILE A 141 -7.24 -18.96 -3.76
CA ILE A 141 -7.03 -18.11 -2.59
C ILE A 141 -5.96 -18.64 -1.61
N ALA A 142 -5.86 -19.96 -1.44
CA ALA A 142 -4.90 -20.58 -0.52
C ALA A 142 -3.46 -20.40 -1.03
N ASP A 143 -3.23 -20.68 -2.33
CA ASP A 143 -1.94 -20.49 -2.97
C ASP A 143 -1.53 -19.02 -3.03
N PHE A 144 -2.47 -18.12 -3.31
CA PHE A 144 -2.23 -16.68 -3.26
C PHE A 144 -1.83 -16.22 -1.85
N SER A 145 -2.60 -16.64 -0.84
CA SER A 145 -2.34 -16.29 0.56
C SER A 145 -0.97 -16.79 1.02
N VAL A 146 -0.63 -18.04 0.71
CA VAL A 146 0.71 -18.60 1.03
C VAL A 146 1.79 -17.77 0.36
N LYS A 147 1.68 -17.49 -0.95
CA LYS A 147 2.68 -16.67 -1.66
C LYS A 147 2.85 -15.28 -1.05
N MET A 148 1.75 -14.63 -0.66
CA MET A 148 1.83 -13.31 -0.03
C MET A 148 2.57 -13.37 1.31
N ARG A 149 2.25 -14.35 2.16
CA ARG A 149 2.87 -14.50 3.49
C ARG A 149 4.32 -14.99 3.44
N THR A 150 4.64 -15.93 2.54
CA THR A 150 5.99 -16.51 2.46
C THR A 150 6.98 -15.61 1.75
N ASN A 151 6.53 -14.91 0.70
CA ASN A 151 7.44 -14.17 -0.17
C ASN A 151 7.63 -12.73 0.26
N HIS A 152 6.73 -12.19 1.08
CA HIS A 152 6.78 -10.82 1.55
C HIS A 152 6.67 -10.85 3.06
N SER A 153 7.82 -10.76 3.74
CA SER A 153 7.87 -11.03 5.18
C SER A 153 6.92 -10.08 5.92
N GLU A 154 5.96 -10.68 6.61
CA GLU A 154 5.18 -10.00 7.63
C GLU A 154 6.12 -9.45 8.70
N TYR A 155 5.81 -8.27 9.19
CA TYR A 155 6.48 -7.72 10.36
C TYR A 155 5.46 -7.17 11.34
N VAL A 156 5.76 -7.34 12.63
CA VAL A 156 4.88 -6.86 13.70
C VAL A 156 5.25 -5.41 13.99
N TYR A 157 4.31 -4.51 13.74
CA TYR A 157 4.43 -3.11 14.07
C TYR A 157 3.71 -2.84 15.40
N ARG A 158 4.48 -2.60 16.44
CA ARG A 158 3.97 -2.23 17.76
C ARG A 158 3.81 -0.71 17.84
N HIS A 159 2.62 -0.25 18.19
CA HIS A 159 2.29 1.16 18.32
C HIS A 159 1.48 1.44 19.58
N LEU A 160 1.47 2.70 20.00
CA LEU A 160 0.71 3.15 21.17
C LEU A 160 -0.59 3.78 20.70
N PHE A 161 -1.72 3.18 21.06
CA PHE A 161 -3.05 3.72 20.79
C PHE A 161 -3.81 3.90 22.10
N ASN A 162 -4.23 5.13 22.42
CA ASN A 162 -4.91 5.47 23.67
C ASN A 162 -4.19 4.96 24.94
N GLY A 163 -2.86 5.07 24.97
CA GLY A 163 -2.04 4.64 26.11
C GLY A 163 -1.89 3.12 26.26
N LYS A 164 -2.43 2.33 25.34
CA LYS A 164 -2.24 0.87 25.28
C LYS A 164 -1.35 0.50 24.10
N PHE A 165 -0.44 -0.44 24.31
CA PHE A 165 0.31 -1.02 23.21
C PHE A 165 -0.60 -1.93 22.40
N SER A 166 -0.62 -1.70 21.09
CA SER A 166 -1.27 -2.54 20.10
C SER A 166 -0.23 -3.01 19.09
N GLU A 167 -0.46 -4.18 18.51
CA GLU A 167 0.40 -4.77 17.49
C GLU A 167 -0.42 -4.98 16.22
N THR A 168 0.11 -4.52 15.08
CA THR A 168 -0.48 -4.73 13.77
C THR A 168 0.51 -5.50 12.91
N ILE A 169 0.03 -6.55 12.24
CA ILE A 169 0.82 -7.25 11.22
C ILE A 169 0.80 -6.39 9.96
N ARG A 170 1.98 -5.99 9.50
CA ARG A 170 2.17 -5.20 8.29
C ARG A 170 2.97 -6.01 7.29
N TYR A 171 2.77 -5.71 6.01
CA TYR A 171 3.48 -6.37 4.92
C TYR A 171 4.47 -5.40 4.29
N ASN A 172 5.61 -5.91 3.84
CA ASN A 172 6.56 -5.14 3.03
C ASN A 172 6.04 -4.98 1.59
N ILE A 173 4.77 -4.63 1.41
CA ILE A 173 4.10 -4.48 0.12
C ILE A 173 3.72 -3.01 -0.05
N PHE A 174 4.03 -2.46 -1.22
CA PHE A 174 3.86 -1.05 -1.51
C PHE A 174 3.13 -0.86 -2.83
N ILE A 175 2.19 0.08 -2.87
CA ILE A 175 1.68 0.65 -4.11
C ILE A 175 2.64 1.76 -4.58
N VAL A 176 2.88 1.83 -5.88
CA VAL A 176 3.67 2.88 -6.52
C VAL A 176 2.94 3.37 -7.76
N PHE A 177 2.75 4.67 -7.86
CA PHE A 177 2.10 5.25 -9.03
C PHE A 177 3.07 5.41 -10.21
N SER A 178 2.63 5.02 -11.39
CA SER A 178 3.45 5.08 -12.61
C SER A 178 3.95 6.50 -12.94
N SER A 179 3.16 7.53 -12.63
CA SER A 179 3.54 8.95 -12.80
C SER A 179 4.77 9.34 -11.99
N ASP A 180 5.09 8.58 -10.95
CA ASP A 180 6.10 8.94 -9.97
C ASP A 180 7.43 8.24 -10.19
N LEU A 181 7.48 7.27 -11.10
CA LEU A 181 8.68 6.46 -11.39
C LEU A 181 9.86 7.29 -11.91
N GLU A 182 9.58 8.47 -12.48
CA GLU A 182 10.62 9.36 -12.98
C GLU A 182 11.21 10.29 -11.91
N LYS A 183 10.58 10.42 -10.74
CA LYS A 183 11.06 11.26 -9.63
C LYS A 183 12.37 10.71 -9.04
N ASP A 184 13.19 11.60 -8.49
CA ASP A 184 14.44 11.22 -7.81
C ASP A 184 14.19 10.39 -6.54
N TYR A 185 13.09 10.70 -5.85
CA TYR A 185 12.54 9.93 -4.74
C TYR A 185 11.12 9.50 -5.10
N ILE A 186 10.94 8.19 -5.18
CA ILE A 186 9.69 7.55 -5.58
C ILE A 186 8.88 7.29 -4.30
N PRO A 187 7.68 7.87 -4.17
CA PRO A 187 6.77 7.56 -3.07
C PRO A 187 6.24 6.13 -3.22
N CYS A 188 6.45 5.34 -2.18
CA CYS A 188 5.98 3.97 -2.04
C CYS A 188 4.98 3.92 -0.88
N TYR A 189 3.72 3.68 -1.19
CA TYR A 189 2.61 3.69 -0.26
C TYR A 189 2.45 2.29 0.33
N GLU A 190 2.81 2.12 1.60
CA GLU A 190 2.68 0.81 2.25
C GLU A 190 1.20 0.44 2.39
N VAL A 191 0.88 -0.83 2.13
CA VAL A 191 -0.52 -1.29 2.08
C VAL A 191 -0.84 -2.37 3.10
N ASP A 192 -2.07 -2.31 3.58
CA ASP A 192 -2.75 -3.46 4.16
C ASP A 192 -3.22 -4.39 3.03
N VAL A 193 -3.10 -5.70 3.23
CA VAL A 193 -3.55 -6.72 2.28
C VAL A 193 -4.79 -7.42 2.84
N LEU A 194 -5.93 -7.19 2.21
CA LEU A 194 -7.22 -7.73 2.58
C LEU A 194 -7.58 -8.83 1.58
N ILE A 195 -7.60 -10.09 2.02
CA ILE A 195 -7.92 -11.26 1.17
C ILE A 195 -9.24 -11.84 1.67
N SER A 196 -10.19 -12.08 0.76
CA SER A 196 -11.50 -12.67 1.12
C SER A 196 -12.05 -13.53 -0.01
N THR A 197 -13.07 -14.33 0.28
CA THR A 197 -14.01 -14.84 -0.72
C THR A 197 -14.92 -13.72 -1.22
N ILE A 198 -15.55 -13.88 -2.39
CA ILE A 198 -16.47 -12.88 -2.96
C ILE A 198 -17.86 -13.05 -2.36
N GLU A 199 -18.31 -14.30 -2.24
CA GLU A 199 -19.51 -14.64 -1.48
C GLU A 199 -19.18 -14.79 0.01
N GLU A 200 -19.98 -14.14 0.86
CA GLU A 200 -20.08 -14.45 2.29
C GLU A 200 -21.00 -15.68 2.42
N GLU A 201 -20.55 -16.73 3.12
CA GLU A 201 -21.47 -17.74 3.69
C GLU A 201 -22.27 -17.13 4.85
#